data_AF-E7F5W4-F1
#
_entry.id   AF-E7F5W4-F1
#
_cell.length_a   1.000
_cell.length_b   1.000
_cell.length_c   1.000
_cell.angle_alpha   90.00
_cell.angle_beta   90.00
_cell.angle_gamma   90.00
#
_symmetry.space_group_name_H-M   'P 1'
#
loop_
_entity.id
_entity.type
_entity.pdbx_description
1 polymer ?
#
loop_
_entity_poly.entity_id
_entity_poly.type
_entity_poly.pdbx_seq_one_letter_code
_entity_poly.pdbx_strand_id
1 'polypeptide(L)'
;MFIYIRHGDNEQFLLNSNCPVVILVQYLKRMFGLAESELVDLCDERGVLKFLFQPQNLQESARELLKARESFIVCIVHCMNDGAFTSVRSLLAGVDSALLEALQSQIDHLEKARLKQLHSVESRAATSEENSAQALPAKTTKKRKKVTHVNGSDEGVQRHTEDRKSRN
;
A
#
# COMPACT_ATOMS: atom_id res chain seq x y z
N MET A 1 20.05 -6.67 -15.42
CA MET A 1 20.35 -7.83 -14.56
C MET A 1 19.44 -8.94 -15.04
N PHE A 2 19.93 -10.17 -15.19
CA PHE A 2 19.10 -11.26 -15.71
C PHE A 2 18.73 -12.26 -14.61
N ILE A 3 17.51 -12.77 -14.71
CA ILE A 3 16.96 -13.86 -13.90
C ILE A 3 16.42 -14.95 -14.83
N TYR A 4 16.27 -16.16 -14.33
CA TYR A 4 15.61 -17.25 -15.04
C TYR A 4 14.16 -17.36 -14.58
N ILE A 5 13.23 -17.45 -15.51
CA ILE A 5 11.83 -17.73 -15.23
C ILE A 5 11.53 -19.15 -15.69
N ARG A 6 11.08 -20.02 -14.77
CA ARG A 6 10.69 -21.40 -15.03
C ARG A 6 9.16 -21.51 -15.11
N HIS A 7 8.67 -22.26 -16.10
CA HIS A 7 7.23 -22.49 -16.31
C HIS A 7 6.98 -23.77 -17.11
N GLY A 8 5.71 -24.14 -17.25
CA GLY A 8 5.28 -25.27 -18.09
C GLY A 8 6.01 -26.56 -17.74
N ASP A 9 6.33 -27.35 -18.77
CA ASP A 9 7.10 -28.59 -18.61
C ASP A 9 8.61 -28.30 -18.57
N ASN A 10 9.07 -27.72 -17.46
CA ASN A 10 10.46 -27.34 -17.23
C ASN A 10 11.07 -26.40 -18.29
N GLU A 11 10.23 -25.62 -18.98
CA GLU A 11 10.69 -24.55 -19.84
C GLU A 11 11.28 -23.40 -19.01
N GLN A 12 12.24 -22.69 -19.59
CA GLN A 12 12.81 -21.51 -18.97
C GLN A 12 13.19 -20.44 -19.99
N PHE A 13 13.13 -19.19 -19.58
CA PHE A 13 13.65 -18.06 -20.35
C PHE A 13 14.35 -17.03 -19.47
N LEU A 14 15.17 -16.20 -20.10
CA LEU A 14 15.87 -15.10 -19.45
C LEU A 14 15.00 -13.83 -19.45
N LEU A 15 14.93 -13.19 -18.29
CA LEU A 15 14.23 -11.92 -18.13
C LEU A 15 15.17 -10.85 -17.58
N ASN A 16 15.13 -9.63 -18.13
CA ASN A 16 15.88 -8.49 -17.61
C ASN A 16 15.09 -7.78 -16.50
N SER A 17 15.52 -7.94 -15.25
CA SER A 17 14.89 -7.34 -14.06
C SER A 17 15.31 -5.89 -13.80
N ASN A 18 16.04 -5.24 -14.71
CA ASN A 18 16.30 -3.79 -14.67
C ASN A 18 15.07 -2.98 -15.14
N CYS A 19 13.92 -3.20 -14.50
CA CYS A 19 12.68 -2.51 -14.76
C CYS A 19 11.89 -2.32 -13.46
N PRO A 20 10.88 -1.44 -13.42
CA PRO A 20 9.89 -1.42 -12.35
C PRO A 20 9.10 -2.73 -12.29
N VAL A 21 8.69 -3.15 -11.09
CA VAL A 21 7.89 -4.37 -10.88
C VAL A 21 6.59 -4.35 -11.70
N VAL A 22 5.93 -3.21 -11.83
CA VAL A 22 4.71 -3.10 -12.66
C VAL A 22 4.95 -3.50 -14.12
N ILE A 23 6.11 -3.15 -14.70
CA ILE A 23 6.45 -3.51 -16.09
C ILE A 23 6.77 -5.01 -16.19
N LEU A 24 7.49 -5.54 -15.20
CA LEU A 24 7.75 -6.97 -15.08
C LEU A 24 6.44 -7.78 -15.06
N VAL A 25 5.50 -7.41 -14.18
CA VAL A 25 4.22 -8.08 -14.01
C VAL A 25 3.39 -8.02 -15.31
N GLN A 26 3.33 -6.86 -15.96
CA GLN A 26 2.64 -6.71 -17.25
C GLN A 26 3.26 -7.62 -18.33
N TYR A 27 4.59 -7.70 -18.38
CA TYR A 27 5.29 -8.56 -19.33
C TYR A 27 4.97 -10.04 -19.10
N LEU A 28 5.00 -10.50 -17.83
CA LEU A 28 4.63 -11.86 -17.46
C LEU A 28 3.16 -12.15 -17.83
N LYS A 29 2.22 -11.26 -17.48
CA LYS A 29 0.80 -11.41 -17.86
C LYS A 29 0.62 -11.61 -19.36
N ARG A 30 1.26 -10.75 -20.16
CA ARG A 30 1.21 -10.83 -21.62
C ARG A 30 1.80 -12.12 -22.15
N MET A 31 2.94 -12.55 -21.60
CA MET A 31 3.62 -13.77 -22.03
C MET A 31 2.77 -15.02 -21.78
N PHE A 32 2.13 -15.09 -20.60
CA PHE A 32 1.34 -16.24 -20.18
C PHE A 32 -0.14 -16.15 -20.53
N GLY A 33 -0.58 -15.09 -21.24
CA GLY A 33 -1.98 -14.89 -21.62
C GLY A 33 -2.92 -14.71 -20.43
N LEU A 34 -2.42 -14.14 -19.33
CA LEU A 34 -3.15 -13.95 -18.09
C LEU A 34 -4.02 -12.71 -18.13
N ALA A 35 -5.13 -12.72 -17.38
CA ALA A 35 -6.02 -11.56 -17.29
C ALA A 35 -5.38 -10.43 -16.48
N GLU A 36 -5.74 -9.18 -16.79
CA GLU A 36 -5.25 -8.01 -16.05
C GLU A 36 -5.64 -8.05 -14.57
N SER A 37 -6.73 -8.73 -14.21
CA SER A 37 -7.18 -8.91 -12.82
C SER A 37 -6.41 -9.98 -12.04
N GLU A 38 -5.64 -10.85 -12.70
CA GLU A 38 -4.89 -11.90 -11.99
C GLU A 38 -3.71 -11.32 -11.22
N LEU A 39 -3.51 -11.81 -9.98
CA LEU A 39 -2.37 -11.41 -9.14
C LEU A 39 -1.18 -12.32 -9.44
N VAL A 40 -0.29 -11.83 -10.31
CA VAL A 40 0.93 -12.56 -10.68
C VAL A 40 2.03 -12.29 -9.66
N ASP A 41 2.71 -13.35 -9.25
CA ASP A 41 3.89 -13.29 -8.41
C ASP A 41 4.99 -14.24 -8.92
N LEU A 42 6.16 -14.14 -8.31
CA LEU A 42 7.25 -15.08 -8.48
C LEU A 42 7.54 -15.76 -7.13
N CYS A 43 7.90 -17.04 -7.16
CA CYS A 43 8.54 -17.71 -6.02
C CYS A 43 9.93 -18.23 -6.40
N ASP A 44 10.81 -18.37 -5.42
CA ASP A 44 12.07 -19.11 -5.61
C ASP A 44 11.87 -20.62 -5.42
N GLU A 45 12.94 -21.40 -5.60
CA GLU A 45 12.93 -22.86 -5.48
C GLU A 45 12.54 -23.37 -4.09
N ARG A 46 12.51 -22.50 -3.07
CA ARG A 46 12.08 -22.82 -1.70
C ARG A 46 10.62 -22.45 -1.44
N GLY A 47 9.90 -21.96 -2.46
CA GLY A 47 8.51 -21.53 -2.34
C GLY A 47 8.33 -20.18 -1.67
N VAL A 48 9.37 -19.35 -1.56
CA VAL A 48 9.24 -18.01 -0.99
C VAL A 48 8.74 -17.05 -2.07
N LEU A 49 7.53 -16.53 -1.89
CA LEU A 49 6.92 -15.52 -2.75
C LEU A 49 7.67 -14.18 -2.66
N LYS A 50 7.66 -13.42 -3.76
CA LYS A 50 8.31 -12.10 -3.86
C LYS A 50 7.31 -10.96 -3.67
N PHE A 51 6.03 -11.27 -3.57
CA PHE A 51 4.93 -10.35 -3.33
C PHE A 51 4.87 -9.19 -4.32
N LEU A 52 5.15 -9.46 -5.59
CA LEU A 52 5.20 -8.46 -6.67
C LEU A 52 3.87 -7.73 -6.84
N PHE A 53 2.75 -8.41 -6.56
CA PHE A 53 1.40 -7.87 -6.64
C PHE A 53 1.05 -6.86 -5.53
N GLN A 54 1.87 -6.75 -4.48
CA GLN A 54 1.59 -5.82 -3.38
C GLN A 54 1.80 -4.36 -3.83
N PRO A 55 0.88 -3.44 -3.50
CA PRO A 55 0.94 -2.05 -3.96
C PRO A 55 2.28 -1.35 -3.68
N GLN A 56 2.88 -1.61 -2.50
CA GLN A 56 4.19 -1.03 -2.14
C GLN A 56 5.33 -1.47 -3.04
N ASN A 57 5.24 -2.64 -3.69
CA ASN A 57 6.31 -3.21 -4.49
C ASN A 57 6.19 -2.82 -5.98
N LEU A 58 5.01 -2.42 -6.47
CA LEU A 58 4.75 -2.20 -7.90
C LEU A 58 5.65 -1.13 -8.53
N GLN A 59 6.03 -0.11 -7.75
CA GLN A 59 6.89 0.98 -8.20
C GLN A 59 8.38 0.73 -7.92
N GLU A 60 8.70 -0.28 -7.12
CA GLU A 60 10.08 -0.63 -6.82
C GLU A 60 10.77 -1.21 -8.06
N SER A 61 12.09 -1.14 -8.07
CA SER A 61 12.85 -1.84 -9.12
C SER A 61 12.81 -3.35 -8.86
N ALA A 62 12.43 -4.12 -9.87
CA ALA A 62 12.37 -5.58 -9.79
C ALA A 62 13.73 -6.20 -9.37
N ARG A 63 14.85 -5.53 -9.67
CA ARG A 63 16.18 -5.99 -9.25
C ARG A 63 16.42 -5.99 -7.74
N GLU A 64 15.68 -5.17 -6.99
CA GLU A 64 15.79 -5.10 -5.52
C GLU A 64 15.08 -6.29 -4.86
N LEU A 65 14.10 -6.89 -5.55
CA LEU A 65 13.33 -8.04 -5.07
C LEU A 65 13.83 -9.38 -5.63
N LEU A 66 14.46 -9.36 -6.82
CA LEU A 66 14.84 -10.55 -7.58
C LEU A 66 16.35 -10.59 -7.76
N LYS A 67 17.03 -11.55 -7.13
CA LYS A 67 18.49 -11.64 -7.21
C LYS A 67 18.97 -12.07 -8.60
N ALA A 68 20.13 -11.54 -9.00
CA ALA A 68 20.76 -11.88 -10.27
C ALA A 68 21.02 -13.39 -10.40
N ARG A 69 20.75 -13.96 -11.59
CA ARG A 69 21.04 -15.35 -11.97
C ARG A 69 20.29 -16.42 -11.15
N GLU A 70 19.34 -16.02 -10.30
CA GLU A 70 18.45 -16.97 -9.64
C GLU A 70 17.29 -17.36 -10.55
N SER A 71 16.71 -18.53 -10.25
CA SER A 71 15.55 -19.09 -10.93
C SER A 71 14.29 -18.80 -10.12
N PHE A 72 13.25 -18.32 -10.80
CA PHE A 72 11.95 -18.06 -10.22
C PHE A 72 10.86 -18.79 -10.98
N ILE A 73 9.81 -19.19 -10.28
CA ILE A 73 8.63 -19.84 -10.84
C ILE A 73 7.48 -18.83 -10.83
N VAL A 74 6.77 -18.74 -11.95
CA VAL A 74 5.59 -17.87 -12.06
C VAL A 74 4.43 -18.49 -11.29
N CYS A 75 3.83 -17.69 -10.43
CA CYS A 75 2.70 -18.07 -9.59
C CYS A 75 1.52 -17.11 -9.79
N ILE A 76 0.30 -17.62 -9.60
CA ILE A 76 -0.93 -16.84 -9.57
C ILE A 76 -1.51 -16.95 -8.17
N VAL A 77 -1.65 -15.82 -7.50
CA VAL A 77 -2.26 -15.72 -6.18
C VAL A 77 -3.75 -15.48 -6.33
N HIS A 78 -4.56 -16.30 -5.69
CA HIS A 78 -6.02 -16.18 -5.70
C HIS A 78 -6.51 -15.40 -4.50
N CYS A 79 -7.28 -14.36 -4.78
CA CYS A 79 -7.87 -13.47 -3.80
C CYS A 79 -9.39 -13.43 -3.97
N MET A 80 -10.13 -13.47 -2.86
CA MET A 80 -11.57 -13.30 -2.85
C MET A 80 -11.96 -11.83 -2.98
N ASN A 81 -13.25 -11.57 -3.24
CA ASN A 81 -13.76 -10.20 -3.41
C ASN A 81 -13.62 -9.33 -2.16
N ASP A 82 -13.52 -9.95 -0.97
CA ASP A 82 -13.28 -9.28 0.32
C ASP A 82 -11.78 -9.02 0.60
N GLY A 83 -10.92 -9.36 -0.36
CA GLY A 83 -9.47 -9.23 -0.23
C GLY A 83 -8.77 -10.39 0.47
N ALA A 84 -9.47 -11.49 0.81
CA ALA A 84 -8.86 -12.64 1.46
C ALA A 84 -7.98 -13.44 0.49
N PHE A 85 -6.74 -13.73 0.89
CA PHE A 85 -5.85 -14.60 0.12
C PHE A 85 -6.17 -16.06 0.42
N THR A 86 -6.44 -16.86 -0.63
CA THR A 86 -7.00 -18.22 -0.45
C THR A 86 -6.07 -19.34 -0.92
N SER A 87 -5.42 -19.14 -2.05
CA SER A 87 -4.55 -20.16 -2.64
C SER A 87 -3.55 -19.54 -3.59
N VAL A 88 -2.58 -20.35 -4.01
CA VAL A 88 -1.59 -19.99 -5.02
C VAL A 88 -1.41 -21.15 -5.98
N ARG A 89 -1.40 -20.83 -7.28
CA ARG A 89 -1.18 -21.79 -8.36
C ARG A 89 0.17 -21.51 -9.02
N SER A 90 1.04 -22.51 -9.03
CA SER A 90 2.26 -22.47 -9.86
C SER A 90 1.93 -22.69 -11.33
N LEU A 91 2.62 -21.98 -12.22
CA LEU A 91 2.59 -22.23 -13.67
C LEU A 91 3.68 -23.21 -14.12
N LEU A 92 4.45 -23.80 -13.19
CA LEU A 92 5.36 -24.92 -13.46
C LEU A 92 4.60 -26.25 -13.35
N ALA A 93 4.82 -27.16 -14.29
CA ALA A 93 4.31 -28.52 -14.25
C ALA A 93 5.18 -29.41 -13.36
N GLY A 94 4.58 -30.45 -12.77
CA GLY A 94 5.32 -31.42 -11.96
C GLY A 94 5.94 -30.86 -10.69
N VAL A 95 5.34 -29.81 -10.12
CA VAL A 95 5.79 -29.21 -8.85
C VAL A 95 5.67 -30.24 -7.73
N ASP A 96 6.75 -30.42 -6.96
CA ASP A 96 6.76 -31.32 -5.82
C ASP A 96 5.83 -30.85 -4.68
N SER A 97 5.41 -31.77 -3.83
CA SER A 97 4.48 -31.46 -2.74
C SER A 97 5.06 -30.49 -1.73
N ALA A 98 6.37 -30.53 -1.48
CA ALA A 98 7.05 -29.66 -0.53
C ALA A 98 6.98 -28.19 -0.97
N LEU A 99 7.13 -27.92 -2.26
CA LEU A 99 7.00 -26.60 -2.85
C LEU A 99 5.54 -26.11 -2.80
N LEU A 100 4.56 -26.97 -3.07
CA LEU A 100 3.14 -26.62 -2.93
C LEU A 100 2.78 -26.27 -1.48
N GLU A 101 3.27 -27.04 -0.50
CA GLU A 101 3.08 -26.77 0.92
C GLU A 101 3.73 -25.45 1.35
N ALA A 102 4.96 -25.19 0.89
CA ALA A 102 5.67 -23.93 1.17
C ALA A 102 4.90 -22.73 0.60
N LEU A 103 4.41 -22.85 -0.63
CA LEU A 103 3.60 -21.84 -1.30
C LEU A 103 2.28 -21.58 -0.56
N GLN A 104 1.54 -22.62 -0.18
CA GLN A 104 0.31 -22.47 0.59
C GLN A 104 0.56 -21.83 1.96
N SER A 105 1.65 -22.22 2.63
CA SER A 105 2.08 -21.60 3.88
C SER A 105 2.31 -20.09 3.71
N GLN A 106 2.94 -19.63 2.62
CA GLN A 106 3.09 -18.19 2.37
C GLN A 106 1.74 -17.46 2.28
N ILE A 107 0.74 -18.08 1.64
CA ILE A 107 -0.61 -17.52 1.54
C ILE A 107 -1.29 -17.44 2.91
N ASP A 108 -1.19 -18.49 3.73
CA ASP A 108 -1.76 -18.51 5.07
C ASP A 108 -1.13 -17.43 5.97
N HIS A 109 0.19 -17.22 5.86
CA HIS A 109 0.88 -16.15 6.58
C HIS A 109 0.45 -14.77 6.11
N LEU A 110 0.27 -14.59 4.80
CA LEU A 110 -0.18 -13.33 4.21
C LEU A 110 -1.60 -12.99 4.65
N GLU A 111 -2.51 -13.97 4.65
CA GLU A 111 -3.88 -13.78 5.12
C GLU A 111 -3.92 -13.47 6.62
N LYS A 112 -3.13 -14.19 7.43
CA LYS A 112 -3.00 -13.90 8.86
C LYS A 112 -2.47 -12.49 9.12
N ALA A 113 -1.55 -11.99 8.28
CA ALA A 113 -1.05 -10.62 8.37
C ALA A 113 -2.14 -9.60 8.01
N ARG A 114 -2.93 -9.86 6.96
CA ARG A 114 -4.06 -9.03 6.53
C ARG A 114 -5.13 -8.91 7.64
N LEU A 115 -5.55 -10.03 8.23
CA LEU A 115 -6.53 -10.06 9.32
C LEU A 115 -6.05 -9.27 10.55
N LYS A 116 -4.77 -9.39 10.91
CA LYS A 116 -4.18 -8.59 12.00
C LYS A 116 -4.22 -7.09 11.72
N GLN A 117 -4.01 -6.68 10.46
CA GLN A 117 -4.10 -5.28 10.07
C GLN A 117 -5.54 -4.77 10.16
N LEU A 118 -6.53 -5.55 9.70
CA LEU A 118 -7.95 -5.20 9.80
C LEU A 118 -8.40 -5.02 11.25
N HIS A 119 -8.11 -5.98 12.13
CA HIS A 119 -8.45 -5.87 13.55
C HIS A 119 -7.79 -4.67 14.25
N SER A 120 -6.57 -4.30 13.85
CA SER A 120 -5.88 -3.12 14.37
C SER A 120 -6.58 -1.82 13.95
N VAL A 121 -7.08 -1.74 12.72
CA VAL A 121 -7.84 -0.59 12.22
C VAL A 121 -9.20 -0.49 12.92
N GLU A 122 -9.91 -1.61 13.07
CA GLU A 122 -11.19 -1.69 13.81
C GLU A 122 -11.03 -1.24 15.27
N SER A 123 -9.99 -1.72 15.95
CA SER A 123 -9.72 -1.37 17.35
C SER A 123 -9.41 0.13 17.53
N ARG A 124 -8.75 0.76 16.55
CA ARG A 124 -8.49 2.21 16.55
C ARG A 124 -9.74 3.03 16.27
N ALA A 125 -10.63 2.54 15.39
CA ALA A 125 -11.90 3.19 15.13
C ALA A 125 -12.79 3.19 16.39
N ALA A 126 -12.91 2.04 17.06
CA ALA A 126 -13.72 1.92 18.28
C ALA A 126 -13.25 2.85 19.41
N THR A 127 -11.94 2.94 19.65
CA THR A 127 -11.37 3.83 20.68
C THR A 127 -11.51 5.32 20.35
N SER A 128 -11.53 5.69 19.05
CA SER A 128 -11.80 7.07 18.63
C SER A 128 -13.25 7.47 18.85
N GLU A 129 -14.20 6.54 18.63
CA GLU A 129 -15.63 6.79 18.87
C GLU A 129 -15.94 6.96 20.37
N GLU A 130 -15.34 6.13 21.23
CA GLU A 130 -15.50 6.25 22.69
C GLU A 130 -14.93 7.58 23.22
N ASN A 131 -13.76 8.01 22.73
CA ASN A 131 -13.15 9.28 23.13
C ASN A 131 -13.95 10.50 22.65
N SER A 132 -14.60 10.41 21.48
CA SER A 132 -15.41 11.51 20.95
C SER A 132 -16.80 11.60 21.59
N ALA A 133 -17.35 10.48 22.08
CA ALA A 133 -18.64 10.46 22.77
C ALA A 133 -18.59 11.00 24.22
N GLN A 134 -17.42 11.00 24.87
CA GLN A 134 -17.24 11.52 26.23
C GLN A 134 -17.01 13.05 26.30
N ALA A 135 -16.87 13.74 25.17
CA ALA A 135 -16.77 15.20 25.12
C ALA A 135 -18.15 15.88 25.27
N LEU A 136 -18.71 15.85 26.48
CA LEU A 136 -19.91 16.60 26.85
C LEU A 136 -19.61 18.12 26.91
N PRO A 137 -20.47 19.00 26.35
CA PRO A 137 -20.24 20.43 26.39
C PRO A 137 -20.56 20.96 27.79
N ALA A 138 -19.55 21.50 28.47
CA ALA A 138 -19.73 22.22 29.73
C ALA A 138 -20.60 23.47 29.48
N LYS A 139 -21.88 23.39 29.86
CA LYS A 139 -22.79 24.53 29.98
C LYS A 139 -22.36 25.39 31.17
N THR A 140 -21.90 26.62 30.95
CA THR A 140 -21.94 27.66 31.99
C THR A 140 -22.42 29.01 31.44
N THR A 141 -23.72 29.21 31.61
CA THR A 141 -24.38 30.38 32.24
C THR A 141 -24.07 31.80 31.76
N LYS A 142 -25.05 32.36 31.03
CA LYS A 142 -25.30 33.79 30.78
C LYS A 142 -25.28 34.62 32.08
N LYS A 143 -24.52 35.73 32.11
CA LYS A 143 -24.87 36.93 32.88
C LYS A 143 -24.59 38.20 32.07
N ARG A 144 -25.68 38.78 31.56
CA ARG A 144 -25.78 40.18 31.11
C ARG A 144 -25.55 41.10 32.32
N LYS A 145 -24.65 42.07 32.20
CA LYS A 145 -24.74 43.32 32.97
C LYS A 145 -24.38 44.49 32.06
N LYS A 146 -25.42 45.26 31.74
CA LYS A 146 -25.43 46.52 31.00
C LYS A 146 -25.13 47.63 32.01
N VAL A 147 -24.10 48.45 31.76
CA VAL A 147 -23.92 49.75 32.43
C VAL A 147 -23.55 50.77 31.35
N THR A 148 -24.35 51.84 31.33
CA THR A 148 -24.34 52.99 30.43
C THR A 148 -23.79 54.18 31.21
N HIS A 149 -22.94 55.02 30.61
CA HIS A 149 -22.71 56.48 30.81
C HIS A 149 -21.25 56.82 30.45
N VAL A 150 -20.81 57.96 29.89
CA VAL A 150 -21.34 59.11 29.11
C VAL A 150 -20.10 60.03 28.89
N ASN A 151 -19.99 60.66 27.70
CA ASN A 151 -19.14 61.83 27.32
C ASN A 151 -17.60 61.71 27.47
N GLY A 152 -16.75 62.29 26.63
CA GLY A 152 -16.89 63.21 25.48
C GLY A 152 -15.49 63.81 25.17
N SER A 153 -15.35 64.43 23.98
CA SER A 153 -14.28 65.37 23.53
C SER A 153 -12.82 64.83 23.43
N ASP A 154 -11.94 65.24 22.50
CA ASP A 154 -11.97 66.02 21.27
C ASP A 154 -10.56 65.94 20.61
N GLU A 155 -10.49 66.17 19.29
CA GLU A 155 -9.37 66.60 18.42
C GLU A 155 -7.95 65.97 18.43
N GLY A 156 -7.36 65.88 17.22
CA GLY A 156 -5.90 65.84 17.03
C GLY A 156 -5.37 65.18 15.76
N VAL A 157 -5.44 65.87 14.61
CA VAL A 157 -4.87 65.51 13.31
C VAL A 157 -3.33 65.58 13.30
N GLN A 158 -2.63 64.63 12.64
CA GLN A 158 -1.45 64.95 11.81
C GLN A 158 -1.05 63.81 10.85
N ARG A 159 -0.85 64.21 9.59
CA ARG A 159 -0.39 63.44 8.43
C ARG A 159 1.14 63.43 8.38
N HIS A 160 1.77 62.38 7.86
CA HIS A 160 2.84 62.55 6.85
C HIS A 160 3.11 61.26 6.07
N THR A 161 3.09 61.42 4.75
CA THR A 161 3.48 60.53 3.66
C THR A 161 4.99 60.36 3.58
N GLU A 162 5.48 59.21 3.09
CA GLU A 162 6.52 59.16 2.05
C GLU A 162 6.68 57.75 1.42
N ASP A 163 6.68 57.76 0.09
CA ASP A 163 6.96 56.67 -0.85
C ASP A 163 8.44 56.22 -0.83
N ARG A 164 8.71 54.93 -1.08
CA ARG A 164 9.84 54.55 -1.98
C ARG A 164 9.76 53.13 -2.58
N LYS A 165 9.65 53.18 -3.91
CA LYS A 165 9.86 52.20 -4.99
C LYS A 165 11.12 51.31 -4.86
N SER A 166 11.03 50.01 -5.17
CA SER A 166 11.63 49.36 -6.38
C SER A 166 11.87 47.84 -6.26
N ARG A 167 11.58 47.18 -7.40
CA ARG A 167 11.77 45.78 -7.85
C ARG A 167 12.98 44.98 -7.32
N ASN A 168 12.73 43.68 -7.16
CA ASN A 168 13.51 42.59 -7.77
C ASN A 168 12.65 41.91 -8.83
#